data_AF-A0A290MMT3-F1
#
_entry.id   AF-A0A290MMT3-F1
#
_cell.length_a   1.000
_cell.length_b   1.000
_cell.length_c   1.000
_cell.angle_alpha   90.00
_cell.angle_beta   90.00
_cell.angle_gamma   90.00
#
_symmetry.space_group_name_H-M   'P 1'
#
loop_
_entity.id
_entity.type
_entity.pdbx_description
1 polymer ?
#
loop_
_entity_poly.entity_id
_entity_poly.type
_entity_poly.pdbx_seq_one_letter_code
_entity_poly.pdbx_strand_id
1 'polypeptide(L)'
;MMSPEMIPARFAALAQAYGGEIARWPEVEREAARALLAGQPEALASVLADAAYLDRLLDLAPAQAPTAALLGRLITDAPQPAKAVRRWIAGVSAALGLSAAAFAGVLAGVAVGGHVAPINAPTDPTARVETVTAVDVSNDLQDALEEPNAL
;
A
#
# COMPACT_ATOMS: atom_id res chain seq x y z
N MET A 1 12.86 -19.57 38.19
CA MET A 1 12.35 -18.25 38.59
C MET A 1 11.06 -18.49 39.36
N MET A 2 11.04 -18.20 40.65
CA MET A 2 9.83 -18.27 41.46
C MET A 2 8.91 -17.15 40.96
N SER A 3 7.76 -17.45 40.38
CA SER A 3 6.77 -16.40 40.08
C SER A 3 6.46 -15.69 41.40
N PRO A 4 6.59 -14.36 41.49
CA PRO A 4 6.25 -13.65 42.72
C PRO A 4 4.82 -14.01 43.08
N GLU A 5 4.63 -14.54 44.29
CA GLU A 5 3.29 -14.84 44.79
C GLU A 5 2.49 -13.55 44.78
N MET A 6 1.40 -13.55 44.02
CA MET A 6 0.65 -12.33 43.81
C MET A 6 -0.45 -12.27 44.86
N ILE A 7 -0.29 -11.28 45.73
CA ILE A 7 -1.15 -11.01 46.88
C ILE A 7 -2.12 -9.86 46.56
N PRO A 8 -3.27 -9.75 47.24
CA PRO A 8 -4.26 -8.70 46.98
C PRO A 8 -3.68 -7.27 47.02
N ALA A 9 -2.74 -7.02 47.94
CA ALA A 9 -2.06 -5.72 48.02
C ALA A 9 -1.20 -5.42 46.78
N ARG A 10 -0.52 -6.43 46.21
CA ARG A 10 0.26 -6.29 44.97
C ARG A 10 -0.68 -6.08 43.78
N PHE A 11 -1.78 -6.81 43.73
CA PHE A 11 -2.82 -6.64 42.71
C PHE A 11 -3.38 -5.21 42.69
N ALA A 12 -3.72 -4.66 43.86
CA ALA A 12 -4.21 -3.28 43.97
C ALA A 12 -3.15 -2.25 43.54
N ALA A 13 -1.89 -2.46 43.92
CA ALA A 13 -0.80 -1.58 43.48
C ALA A 13 -0.62 -1.61 41.94
N LEU A 14 -0.78 -2.78 41.31
CA LEU A 14 -0.72 -2.90 39.85
C LEU A 14 -1.91 -2.23 39.17
N ALA A 15 -3.12 -2.40 39.70
CA ALA A 15 -4.31 -1.72 39.19
C ALA A 15 -4.17 -0.19 39.27
N GLN A 16 -3.58 0.34 40.35
CA GLN A 16 -3.33 1.77 40.47
C GLN A 16 -2.23 2.28 39.52
N ALA A 17 -1.19 1.49 39.26
CA ALA A 17 -0.06 1.89 38.43
C ALA A 17 -0.32 1.74 36.92
N TYR A 18 -1.05 0.70 36.52
CA TYR A 18 -1.25 0.31 35.12
C TYR A 18 -2.71 0.39 34.65
N GLY A 19 -3.64 0.72 35.53
CA GLY A 19 -5.08 0.82 35.23
C GLY A 19 -5.83 -0.50 35.43
N GLY A 20 -7.14 -0.44 35.20
CA GLY A 20 -8.07 -1.55 35.44
C GLY A 20 -7.98 -2.72 34.45
N GLU A 21 -7.16 -2.61 33.41
CA GLU A 21 -7.03 -3.63 32.37
C GLU A 21 -5.75 -4.46 32.55
N ILE A 22 -5.89 -5.72 32.99
CA ILE A 22 -4.76 -6.64 33.26
C ILE A 22 -3.86 -6.84 32.02
N ALA A 23 -4.39 -6.68 30.80
CA ALA A 23 -3.60 -6.79 29.57
C ALA A 23 -2.48 -5.73 29.48
N ARG A 24 -2.62 -4.58 30.15
CA ARG A 24 -1.63 -3.49 30.17
C ARG A 24 -0.50 -3.70 31.19
N TRP A 25 -0.68 -4.65 32.11
CA TRP A 25 0.26 -4.90 33.20
C TRP A 25 1.54 -5.57 32.68
N PRO A 26 2.63 -5.61 33.48
CA PRO A 26 3.85 -6.35 33.14
C PRO A 26 3.56 -7.83 32.86
N GLU A 27 4.14 -8.38 31.79
CA GLU A 27 3.83 -9.74 31.32
C GLU A 27 4.00 -10.81 32.40
N VAL A 28 5.05 -10.66 33.21
CA VAL A 28 5.39 -11.57 34.32
C VAL A 28 4.31 -11.66 35.40
N GLU A 29 3.45 -10.65 35.52
CA GLU A 29 2.41 -10.58 36.55
C GLU A 29 1.01 -10.85 36.01
N ARG A 30 0.78 -10.80 34.70
CA ARG A 30 -0.55 -10.96 34.09
C ARG A 30 -1.19 -12.30 34.43
N GLU A 31 -0.43 -13.39 34.32
CA GLU A 31 -0.99 -14.73 34.52
C GLU A 31 -1.31 -15.00 35.97
N ALA A 32 -0.40 -14.59 36.87
CA ALA A 32 -0.70 -14.59 38.29
C ALA A 32 -1.99 -13.78 38.53
N ALA A 33 -2.07 -12.54 38.04
CA ALA A 33 -3.18 -11.60 38.27
C ALA A 33 -4.55 -12.23 37.97
N ARG A 34 -4.65 -12.93 36.82
CA ARG A 34 -5.86 -13.65 36.41
C ARG A 34 -6.19 -14.81 37.35
N ALA A 35 -5.19 -15.55 37.82
CA ALA A 35 -5.40 -16.65 38.75
C ALA A 35 -5.98 -16.18 40.10
N LEU A 36 -5.49 -15.07 40.67
CA LEU A 36 -6.07 -14.50 41.90
C LEU A 36 -7.48 -13.96 41.65
N LEU A 37 -7.71 -13.27 40.54
CA LEU A 37 -9.03 -12.76 40.17
C LEU A 37 -10.05 -13.89 40.02
N ALA A 38 -9.65 -15.04 39.44
CA ALA A 38 -10.52 -16.20 39.33
C ALA A 38 -10.85 -16.83 40.70
N GLY A 39 -9.94 -16.74 41.67
CA GLY A 39 -10.16 -17.24 43.03
C GLY A 39 -10.98 -16.31 43.92
N GLN A 40 -10.93 -14.99 43.68
CA GLN A 40 -11.60 -13.97 44.50
C GLN A 40 -12.24 -12.87 43.63
N PRO A 41 -13.20 -13.21 42.75
CA PRO A 41 -13.72 -12.27 41.76
C PRO A 41 -14.45 -11.08 42.40
N GLU A 42 -15.24 -11.30 43.46
CA GLU A 42 -16.04 -10.24 44.09
C GLU A 42 -15.19 -9.12 44.71
N ALA A 43 -14.10 -9.50 45.40
CA ALA A 43 -13.24 -8.54 46.09
C ALA A 43 -12.33 -7.76 45.13
N LEU A 44 -11.92 -8.38 44.02
CA LEU A 44 -10.92 -7.82 43.11
C LEU A 44 -11.54 -7.14 41.88
N ALA A 45 -12.77 -7.50 41.52
CA ALA A 45 -13.49 -6.84 40.43
C ALA A 45 -13.77 -5.36 40.76
N SER A 46 -14.07 -5.02 42.01
CA SER A 46 -14.24 -3.62 42.45
C SER A 46 -12.96 -2.81 42.28
N VAL A 47 -11.80 -3.38 42.65
CA VAL A 47 -10.48 -2.74 42.50
C VAL A 47 -10.18 -2.42 41.03
N LEU A 48 -10.46 -3.35 40.11
CA LEU A 48 -10.29 -3.11 38.67
C LEU A 48 -11.32 -2.10 38.13
N ALA A 49 -12.56 -2.16 38.62
CA ALA A 49 -13.61 -1.24 38.19
C ALA A 49 -13.31 0.20 38.59
N ASP A 50 -12.80 0.42 39.81
CA ASP A 50 -12.40 1.73 40.32
C ASP A 50 -11.24 2.30 39.50
N ALA A 51 -10.22 1.48 39.20
CA ALA A 51 -9.10 1.89 38.35
C ALA A 51 -9.55 2.21 36.91
N ALA A 52 -10.40 1.35 36.32
CA ALA A 52 -10.95 1.59 34.98
C ALA A 52 -11.87 2.81 34.91
N TYR A 53 -12.56 3.14 36.01
CA TYR A 53 -13.38 4.34 36.09
C TYR A 53 -12.52 5.61 36.04
N LEU A 54 -11.41 5.64 36.78
CA LEU A 54 -10.44 6.74 36.70
C LEU A 54 -9.88 6.88 35.27
N ASP A 55 -9.50 5.78 34.63
CA ASP A 55 -9.00 5.79 33.26
C ASP A 55 -10.01 6.43 32.29
N ARG A 56 -11.30 6.07 32.40
CA ARG A 56 -12.37 6.69 31.59
C ARG A 56 -12.52 8.18 31.86
N LEU A 57 -12.37 8.63 33.11
CA LEU A 57 -12.41 10.05 33.43
C LEU A 57 -11.24 10.80 32.80
N LEU A 58 -10.06 10.18 32.77
CA LEU A 58 -8.88 10.74 32.11
C LEU A 58 -9.06 10.79 30.58
N ASP A 59 -9.69 9.80 29.98
CA ASP A 59 -10.00 9.79 28.54
C ASP A 59 -10.96 10.91 28.11
N LEU A 60 -11.79 11.40 29.04
CA LEU A 60 -12.69 12.54 28.80
C LEU A 60 -12.00 13.90 28.95
N ALA A 61 -10.78 13.94 29.48
CA ALA A 61 -10.06 15.20 29.62
C ALA A 61 -9.70 15.77 28.23
N PRO A 62 -9.92 17.07 27.98
CA PRO A 62 -9.59 17.67 26.70
C PRO A 62 -8.09 17.57 26.42
N ALA A 63 -7.73 16.97 25.28
CA ALA A 63 -6.35 16.85 24.85
C ALA A 63 -5.74 18.23 24.67
N GLN A 64 -4.62 18.50 25.37
CA GLN A 64 -3.87 19.73 25.15
C GLN A 64 -3.13 19.65 23.82
N ALA A 65 -3.26 20.70 23.01
CA ALA A 65 -2.53 20.77 21.75
C ALA A 65 -1.01 20.86 22.04
N PRO A 66 -0.18 20.00 21.42
CA PRO A 66 1.26 20.07 21.57
C PRO A 66 1.77 21.40 21.01
N THR A 67 2.78 21.98 21.64
CA THR A 67 3.38 23.23 21.15
C THR A 67 4.07 23.01 19.81
N ALA A 68 4.07 24.03 18.94
CA ALA A 68 4.76 23.97 17.65
C ALA A 68 6.26 23.65 17.82
N ALA A 69 6.88 24.13 18.90
CA ALA A 69 8.27 23.82 19.24
C ALA A 69 8.48 22.33 19.55
N LEU A 70 7.56 21.68 20.27
CA LEU A 70 7.62 20.24 20.56
C LEU A 70 7.44 19.41 19.29
N LEU A 71 6.47 19.78 18.44
CA LEU A 71 6.25 19.12 17.16
C LEU A 71 7.48 19.24 16.25
N GLY A 72 8.11 20.41 16.19
CA GLY A 72 9.35 20.61 15.41
C GLY A 72 10.50 19.71 15.87
N ARG A 73 10.69 19.57 17.20
CA ARG A 73 11.71 18.67 17.75
C ARG A 73 11.40 17.20 17.45
N LEU A 74 10.15 16.79 17.61
CA LEU A 74 9.71 15.41 17.30
C LEU A 74 9.94 15.05 15.83
N ILE A 75 9.59 15.94 14.90
CA ILE A 75 9.79 15.73 13.46
C ILE A 75 11.29 15.64 13.13
N THR A 76 12.13 16.42 13.82
CA THR A 76 13.58 16.40 13.61
C THR A 76 14.22 15.11 14.13
N ASP A 77 13.78 14.62 15.29
CA ASP A 77 14.30 13.40 15.93
C ASP A 77 13.72 12.11 15.31
N ALA A 78 12.68 12.21 14.47
CA ALA A 78 12.06 11.06 13.83
C ALA A 78 13.04 10.32 12.90
N PRO A 79 13.17 8.99 13.01
CA PRO A 79 14.04 8.22 12.13
C PRO A 79 13.58 8.32 10.67
N GLN A 80 14.40 8.98 9.84
CA GLN A 80 14.13 9.17 8.42
C GLN A 80 14.34 7.86 7.62
N PRO A 81 13.35 7.37 6.84
CA PRO A 81 13.52 6.21 5.99
C PRO A 81 14.36 6.56 4.74
N ALA A 82 15.68 6.46 4.85
CA ALA A 82 16.64 6.83 3.80
C ALA A 82 16.46 6.11 2.44
N LYS A 83 15.73 4.98 2.41
CA LYS A 83 15.64 4.11 1.21
C LYS A 83 14.51 4.47 0.25
N ALA A 84 13.46 5.17 0.72
CA ALA A 84 12.29 5.48 -0.10
C ALA A 84 12.57 6.57 -1.14
N VAL A 85 13.27 7.63 -0.72
CA VAL A 85 13.60 8.78 -1.58
C VAL A 85 14.53 8.39 -2.72
N ARG A 86 15.55 7.56 -2.46
CA ARG A 86 16.50 7.11 -3.48
C ARG A 86 15.84 6.21 -4.55
N ARG A 87 14.89 5.35 -4.16
CA ARG A 87 14.12 4.53 -5.12
C ARG A 87 13.18 5.37 -5.98
N TRP A 88 12.57 6.40 -5.40
CA TRP A 88 11.72 7.31 -6.14
C TRP A 88 12.51 8.14 -7.17
N ILE A 89 13.65 8.72 -6.78
CA ILE A 89 14.54 9.46 -7.70
C ILE A 89 15.05 8.54 -8.82
N ALA A 90 15.45 7.30 -8.48
CA ALA A 90 15.90 6.33 -9.48
C ALA A 90 14.79 5.97 -10.49
N GLY A 91 13.53 5.83 -10.02
CA GLY A 91 12.37 5.60 -10.89
C GLY A 91 12.11 6.77 -11.85
N VAL A 92 12.19 8.00 -11.36
CA VAL A 92 12.03 9.22 -12.20
C VAL A 92 13.15 9.32 -13.24
N SER A 93 14.41 9.05 -12.86
CA SER A 93 15.53 9.06 -13.82
C SER A 93 15.41 7.97 -14.88
N ALA A 94 14.90 6.79 -14.51
CA ALA A 94 14.69 5.69 -15.45
C ALA A 94 13.58 6.03 -16.47
N ALA A 95 12.50 6.68 -16.02
CA ALA A 95 11.41 7.13 -16.89
C ALA A 95 11.89 8.18 -17.91
N LEU A 96 12.71 9.15 -17.48
CA LEU A 96 13.29 10.15 -18.39
C LEU A 96 14.27 9.52 -19.39
N GLY A 97 15.10 8.57 -18.95
CA GLY A 97 16.02 7.85 -19.84
C GLY A 97 15.31 7.02 -20.91
N LEU A 98 14.22 6.33 -20.53
CA LEU A 98 13.37 5.58 -21.46
C LEU A 98 12.66 6.47 -22.47
N SER A 99 12.21 7.66 -22.06
CA SER A 99 11.56 8.61 -22.97
C SER A 99 12.52 9.08 -24.08
N ALA A 100 13.79 9.34 -23.74
CA ALA A 100 14.81 9.69 -24.74
C ALA A 100 15.10 8.54 -25.73
N ALA A 101 15.14 7.29 -25.23
CA ALA A 101 15.33 6.11 -26.07
C ALA A 101 14.15 5.87 -27.04
N ALA A 102 12.91 6.12 -26.60
CA ALA A 102 11.72 5.99 -27.44
C ALA A 102 11.73 6.98 -28.62
N PHE A 103 12.12 8.24 -28.38
CA PHE A 103 12.25 9.24 -29.45
C PHE A 103 13.35 8.87 -30.46
N ALA A 104 14.50 8.35 -29.99
CA ALA A 104 15.56 7.87 -30.88
C ALA A 104 15.12 6.66 -31.73
N GLY A 105 14.36 5.74 -31.14
CA GLY A 105 13.80 4.58 -31.84
C GLY A 105 12.79 4.96 -32.93
N VAL A 106 11.91 5.93 -32.67
CA VAL A 106 10.95 6.45 -33.67
C VAL A 106 11.68 7.12 -34.84
N LEU A 107 12.69 7.95 -34.56
CA LEU A 107 13.47 8.62 -35.62
C LEU A 107 14.28 7.62 -36.47
N ALA A 108 14.86 6.60 -35.85
CA ALA A 108 15.56 5.53 -36.57
C ALA A 108 14.60 4.69 -37.42
N GLY A 109 13.40 4.38 -36.90
CA GLY A 109 12.36 3.65 -37.63
C GLY A 109 11.84 4.42 -38.85
N VAL A 110 11.64 5.74 -38.73
CA VAL A 110 11.24 6.61 -39.86
C VAL A 110 12.35 6.71 -40.90
N ALA A 111 13.62 6.78 -40.49
CA ALA A 111 14.75 6.82 -41.42
C ALA A 111 14.86 5.51 -42.23
N VAL A 112 14.74 4.35 -41.59
CA VAL A 112 14.78 3.05 -42.30
C VAL A 112 13.53 2.83 -43.17
N GLY A 113 12.35 3.23 -42.70
CA GLY A 113 11.10 3.17 -43.48
C GLY A 113 11.11 4.08 -44.70
N GLY A 114 11.77 5.25 -44.63
CA GLY A 114 11.97 6.15 -45.76
C GLY A 114 12.95 5.65 -46.82
N HIS A 115 13.77 4.63 -46.51
CA HIS A 115 14.70 4.00 -47.46
C HIS A 115 14.09 2.78 -48.18
N VAL A 116 12.84 2.42 -47.88
CA VAL A 116 12.08 1.47 -48.72
C VAL A 116 11.54 2.23 -49.93
N ALA A 117 12.45 2.55 -50.85
CA ALA A 117 12.15 2.86 -52.23
C ALA A 117 11.65 1.59 -52.96
N PRO A 118 10.94 1.73 -54.09
CA PRO A 118 9.83 0.88 -54.49
C PRO A 118 10.19 -0.58 -54.69
N ILE A 119 9.27 -1.46 -54.27
CA ILE A 119 9.22 -2.88 -54.68
C ILE A 119 9.46 -2.94 -56.19
N ASN A 120 10.47 -3.70 -56.60
CA ASN A 120 10.82 -3.96 -57.98
C ASN A 120 9.55 -4.15 -58.83
N ALA A 121 9.36 -3.28 -59.82
CA ALA A 121 8.36 -3.50 -60.84
C ALA A 121 8.62 -4.85 -61.51
N PRO A 122 7.66 -5.81 -61.51
CA PRO A 122 7.80 -6.99 -62.33
C PRO A 122 7.75 -6.54 -63.79
N THR A 123 8.85 -6.74 -64.53
CA THR A 123 8.82 -6.66 -65.99
C THR A 123 8.15 -7.92 -66.54
N ASP A 124 6.83 -8.02 -66.35
CA ASP A 124 5.98 -9.00 -67.02
C ASP A 124 4.56 -8.41 -67.16
N PRO A 125 4.09 -8.07 -68.38
CA PRO A 125 2.82 -7.37 -68.58
C PRO A 125 1.55 -8.20 -68.27
N THR A 126 1.68 -9.44 -67.78
CA THR A 126 0.52 -10.27 -67.40
C THR A 126 0.56 -10.79 -65.96
N ALA A 127 1.58 -10.45 -65.16
CA ALA A 127 1.57 -10.73 -63.73
C ALA A 127 0.77 -9.65 -62.99
N ARG A 128 -0.54 -9.84 -62.87
CA ARG A 128 -1.37 -9.08 -61.92
C ARG A 128 -0.89 -9.44 -60.51
N VAL A 129 0.01 -8.63 -59.96
CA VAL A 129 0.34 -8.68 -58.53
C VAL A 129 -0.83 -8.06 -57.79
N GLU A 130 -1.75 -8.91 -57.37
CA GLU A 130 -2.85 -8.53 -56.50
C GLU A 130 -2.29 -8.35 -55.08
N THR A 131 -1.93 -7.12 -54.75
CA THR A 131 -1.56 -6.75 -53.39
C THR A 131 -2.83 -6.70 -52.55
N VAL A 132 -3.22 -7.86 -52.01
CA VAL A 132 -4.34 -7.97 -51.05
C VAL A 132 -3.89 -7.28 -49.75
N THR A 133 -4.41 -6.09 -49.52
CA THR A 133 -4.25 -5.38 -48.25
C THR A 133 -5.39 -5.78 -47.31
N ALA A 134 -5.16 -5.75 -45.99
CA ALA A 134 -6.16 -6.17 -45.00
C ALA A 134 -7.48 -5.37 -45.05
N VAL A 135 -7.47 -4.20 -45.71
CA VAL A 135 -8.66 -3.37 -45.97
C VAL A 135 -9.57 -4.01 -47.02
N ASP A 136 -9.00 -4.71 -48.00
CA ASP A 136 -9.75 -5.32 -49.12
C ASP A 136 -10.61 -6.50 -48.64
N VAL A 137 -10.06 -7.32 -47.74
CA VAL A 137 -10.78 -8.43 -47.09
C VAL A 137 -11.97 -7.92 -46.27
N SER A 138 -11.85 -6.73 -45.67
CA SER A 138 -12.94 -6.13 -44.90
C SER A 138 -14.06 -5.60 -45.80
N ASN A 139 -13.72 -5.09 -46.99
CA ASN A 139 -14.71 -4.61 -47.97
C ASN A 139 -15.45 -5.78 -48.64
N ASP A 140 -14.75 -6.85 -49.03
CA ASP A 140 -15.38 -8.06 -49.61
C ASP A 140 -16.34 -8.74 -48.64
N LEU A 141 -16.00 -8.77 -47.35
CA LEU A 141 -16.91 -9.27 -46.31
C LEU A 141 -18.10 -8.34 -46.09
N GLN A 142 -17.93 -7.03 -46.32
CA GLN A 142 -19.01 -6.06 -46.19
C GLN A 142 -19.99 -6.16 -47.37
N ASP A 143 -19.48 -6.29 -48.60
CA ASP A 143 -20.28 -6.54 -49.82
C ASP A 143 -21.03 -7.88 -49.75
N ALA A 144 -20.39 -8.95 -49.24
CA ALA A 144 -21.04 -10.26 -49.06
C ALA A 144 -22.16 -10.26 -48.00
N LEU A 145 -22.17 -9.28 -47.08
CA LEU A 145 -23.22 -9.10 -46.08
C LEU A 145 -24.31 -8.12 -46.54
N GLU A 146 -24.05 -7.31 -47.57
CA GLU A 146 -25.02 -6.39 -48.19
C GLU A 146 -25.88 -7.02 -49.30
N GLU A 147 -25.57 -8.24 -49.77
CA GLU A 147 -26.50 -9.02 -50.61
C GLU A 147 -27.52 -9.84 -49.79
N PRO A 148 -28.55 -9.20 -49.21
CA PRO A 148 -29.84 -9.85 -49.09
C PRO A 148 -31.00 -8.90 -49.46
N ASN A 149 -31.22 -8.65 -50.76
CA ASN A 149 -32.55 -8.42 -51.39
C ASN A 149 -32.42 -7.78 -52.77
N ALA A 150 -32.34 -8.60 -53.82
CA ALA A 150 -32.81 -8.20 -55.14
C ALA A 150 -33.34 -9.45 -55.89
N LEU A 151 -34.56 -9.83 -55.50
CA LEU A 151 -35.53 -10.69 -56.21
C LEU A 151 -35.22 -12.20 -56.34
#